data_AF-A0A183VA78-F1
#
_entry.id   AF-A0A183VA78-F1
#
_cell.length_a   1.000
_cell.length_b   1.000
_cell.length_c   1.000
_cell.angle_alpha   90.00
_cell.angle_beta   90.00
_cell.angle_gamma   90.00
#
_symmetry.space_group_name_H-M   'P 1'
#
loop_
_entity.id
_entity.type
_entity.pdbx_description
1 polymer ?
#
loop_
_entity_poly.entity_id
_entity_poly.type
_entity_poly.pdbx_seq_one_letter_code
_entity_poly.pdbx_strand_id
1 'polypeptide(L)'
;MSLEAFKHWLRSKEEPAPLSEVEKELESALRDQKMNLPSAVAAQTMKGVMFPIDQNAEAELRKLAAHHVDFVQSSVDTLNEAIKLEASKEKLTPEELRAAIPRDKPRYSFYNFAHDFNNQHYQSIIFIYSMPSSGCTIKERMLYSSCKQPFLQTVLQNCKLQPDKKVEIDSKEVLSYDVLLDHVHPPSQIRDEGFAKPPGPSQRGARRVTKAVV
;
A
#
# COMPACT_ATOMS: atom_id res chain seq x y z
N MET A 1 -65.97 3.48 2.86
CA MET A 1 -64.78 2.60 2.79
C MET A 1 -65.15 1.27 3.43
N SER A 2 -65.01 0.14 2.73
CA SER A 2 -65.28 -1.19 3.30
C SER A 2 -64.07 -1.72 4.07
N LEU A 3 -64.28 -2.61 5.04
CA LEU A 3 -63.20 -3.31 5.76
C LEU A 3 -62.24 -4.02 4.79
N GLU A 4 -62.78 -4.54 3.69
CA GLU A 4 -62.02 -5.21 2.64
C GLU A 4 -61.07 -4.25 1.90
N ALA A 5 -61.55 -3.05 1.55
CA ALA A 5 -60.71 -2.02 0.92
C ALA A 5 -59.57 -1.56 1.86
N PHE A 6 -59.84 -1.46 3.17
CA PHE A 6 -58.81 -1.13 4.16
C PHE A 6 -57.75 -2.24 4.28
N LYS A 7 -58.16 -3.50 4.28
CA LYS A 7 -57.24 -4.66 4.28
C LYS A 7 -56.38 -4.71 3.00
N HIS A 8 -56.94 -4.35 1.85
CA HIS A 8 -56.20 -4.28 0.59
C HIS A 8 -55.16 -3.15 0.59
N TRP A 9 -55.50 -1.97 1.12
CA TRP A 9 -54.56 -0.86 1.26
C TRP A 9 -53.37 -1.18 2.18
N LEU A 10 -53.61 -1.89 3.29
CA LEU A 10 -52.54 -2.36 4.17
C LEU A 10 -51.58 -3.33 3.46
N ARG A 11 -52.09 -4.28 2.67
CA ARG A 11 -51.23 -5.19 1.88
C ARG A 11 -50.42 -4.44 0.83
N SER A 12 -51.02 -3.48 0.13
CA SER A 12 -50.31 -2.66 -0.87
C SER A 12 -49.17 -1.82 -0.28
N LYS A 13 -49.20 -1.51 1.03
CA LYS A 13 -48.10 -0.87 1.75
C LYS A 13 -46.94 -1.83 2.07
N GLU A 14 -47.23 -3.12 2.21
CA GLU A 14 -46.26 -4.18 2.50
C GLU A 14 -45.66 -4.81 1.22
N GLU A 15 -46.34 -4.63 0.09
CA GLU A 15 -45.84 -5.06 -1.22
C GLU A 15 -44.56 -4.31 -1.60
N PRO A 16 -43.56 -5.00 -2.19
CA PRO A 16 -42.34 -4.36 -2.61
C PRO A 16 -42.66 -3.28 -3.66
N ALA A 17 -42.00 -2.14 -3.54
CA ALA A 17 -42.12 -1.08 -4.53
C ALA A 17 -41.79 -1.62 -5.93
N PRO A 18 -42.54 -1.23 -6.97
CA PRO A 18 -42.26 -1.66 -8.33
C PRO A 18 -40.89 -1.13 -8.75
N LEU A 19 -39.93 -2.05 -8.90
CA LEU A 19 -38.60 -1.74 -9.38
C LEU A 19 -38.60 -1.73 -10.91
N SER A 20 -37.94 -0.72 -11.47
CA SER A 20 -37.53 -0.70 -12.88
C SER A 20 -36.54 -1.84 -13.17
N GLU A 21 -36.37 -2.19 -14.44
CA GLU A 21 -35.39 -3.22 -14.85
C GLU A 21 -33.98 -2.87 -14.38
N VAL A 22 -33.60 -1.59 -14.47
CA VAL A 22 -32.30 -1.07 -14.02
C VAL A 22 -32.10 -1.24 -12.50
N GLU A 23 -33.13 -0.96 -11.70
CA GLU A 23 -33.04 -1.13 -10.25
C GLU A 23 -32.95 -2.61 -9.84
N LYS A 24 -33.64 -3.50 -10.57
CA LYS A 24 -33.51 -4.95 -10.38
C LYS A 24 -32.10 -5.44 -10.70
N GLU A 25 -31.52 -4.97 -11.81
CA GLU A 25 -30.14 -5.29 -12.18
C GLU A 25 -29.15 -4.78 -11.11
N LEU A 26 -29.31 -3.54 -10.65
CA LEU A 26 -28.46 -2.99 -9.59
C LEU A 26 -28.60 -3.78 -8.28
N GLU A 27 -29.81 -4.15 -7.89
CA GLU A 27 -30.04 -4.94 -6.69
C GLU A 27 -29.42 -6.34 -6.82
N SER A 28 -29.52 -6.99 -7.99
CA SER A 28 -28.84 -8.25 -8.25
C SER A 28 -27.32 -8.12 -8.17
N ALA A 29 -26.74 -7.08 -8.77
CA ALA A 29 -25.29 -6.84 -8.73
C ALA A 29 -24.79 -6.59 -7.30
N LEU A 30 -25.56 -5.85 -6.48
CA LEU A 30 -25.25 -5.62 -5.07
C LEU A 30 -25.36 -6.91 -4.23
N ARG A 31 -26.36 -7.76 -4.50
CA ARG A 31 -26.48 -9.06 -3.85
C ARG A 31 -25.32 -9.97 -4.23
N ASP A 32 -24.97 -10.03 -5.52
CA ASP A 32 -23.84 -10.81 -6.02
C ASP A 32 -22.52 -10.32 -5.43
N GLN A 33 -22.31 -9.01 -5.28
CA GLN A 33 -21.14 -8.44 -4.61
C GLN A 33 -21.06 -8.82 -3.12
N LYS A 34 -22.20 -8.91 -2.42
CA LYS A 34 -22.26 -9.31 -1.01
C LYS A 34 -22.09 -10.81 -0.80
N MET A 35 -22.58 -11.62 -1.74
CA MET A 35 -22.53 -13.09 -1.68
C MET A 35 -21.21 -13.65 -2.20
N ASN A 36 -20.67 -13.07 -3.28
CA ASN A 36 -19.30 -13.30 -3.71
C ASN A 36 -18.37 -12.46 -2.83
N LEU A 37 -18.18 -12.90 -1.58
CA LEU A 37 -17.00 -12.54 -0.81
C LEU A 37 -15.90 -13.52 -1.25
N PRO A 38 -15.12 -13.23 -2.31
CA PRO A 38 -14.00 -14.10 -2.66
C PRO A 38 -13.12 -14.25 -1.42
N SER A 39 -12.59 -15.45 -1.18
CA SER A 39 -11.56 -15.68 -0.16
C SER A 39 -10.47 -14.62 -0.36
N ALA A 40 -10.39 -13.71 0.61
CA ALA A 40 -10.21 -12.29 0.37
C ALA A 40 -8.75 -11.86 0.24
N VAL A 41 -8.00 -12.37 -0.75
CA VAL A 41 -6.71 -11.76 -1.16
C VAL A 41 -6.39 -12.01 -2.64
N ALA A 42 -6.54 -13.24 -3.13
CA ALA A 42 -5.96 -13.63 -4.43
C ALA A 42 -6.70 -13.08 -5.67
N ALA A 43 -7.98 -12.72 -5.53
CA ALA A 43 -8.81 -12.22 -6.63
C ALA A 43 -8.84 -10.68 -6.72
N GLN A 44 -8.27 -9.96 -5.75
CA GLN A 44 -8.31 -8.50 -5.70
C GLN A 44 -7.19 -7.82 -6.49
N THR A 45 -6.11 -8.54 -6.81
CA THR A 45 -4.99 -8.02 -7.59
C THR A 45 -4.83 -8.82 -8.88
N MET A 46 -4.61 -8.17 -10.02
CA MET A 46 -4.22 -8.88 -11.23
C MET A 46 -2.96 -9.71 -10.96
N LYS A 47 -2.85 -10.90 -11.58
CA LYS A 47 -1.65 -11.73 -11.48
C LYS A 47 -0.46 -10.91 -12.00
N GLY A 48 0.56 -10.71 -11.17
CA GLY A 48 1.75 -9.96 -11.56
C GLY A 48 2.52 -10.61 -12.71
N VAL A 49 3.40 -9.86 -13.34
CA VAL A 49 4.27 -10.35 -14.43
C VAL A 49 5.57 -10.87 -13.83
N MET A 50 5.91 -12.13 -14.10
CA MET A 50 7.12 -12.76 -13.57
C MET A 50 8.25 -12.67 -14.59
N PHE A 51 9.25 -11.85 -14.29
CA PHE A 51 10.49 -11.78 -15.07
C PHE A 51 11.60 -12.56 -14.35
N PRO A 52 12.44 -13.31 -15.08
CA PRO A 52 13.64 -13.91 -14.53
C PRO A 52 14.60 -12.85 -13.99
N ILE A 53 15.25 -13.16 -12.87
CA ILE A 53 16.29 -12.32 -12.27
C ILE A 53 17.65 -12.83 -12.76
N ASP A 54 18.49 -11.93 -13.27
CA ASP A 54 19.85 -12.27 -13.68
C ASP A 54 20.66 -12.82 -12.49
N GLN A 55 21.54 -13.79 -12.77
CA GLN A 55 22.38 -14.43 -11.75
C GLN A 55 23.24 -13.43 -10.98
N ASN A 56 23.73 -12.38 -11.65
CA ASN A 56 24.49 -11.30 -11.02
C ASN A 56 23.65 -10.52 -9.99
N ALA A 57 22.38 -10.23 -10.33
CA ALA A 57 21.47 -9.55 -9.42
C ALA A 57 21.12 -10.44 -8.22
N GLU A 58 20.84 -11.73 -8.46
CA GLU A 58 20.59 -12.67 -7.36
C GLU A 58 21.79 -12.82 -6.43
N ALA A 59 23.01 -12.84 -6.96
CA ALA A 59 24.23 -12.94 -6.16
C ALA A 59 24.39 -11.73 -5.22
N GLU A 60 24.20 -10.52 -5.72
CA GLU A 60 24.26 -9.30 -4.90
C GLU A 60 23.12 -9.24 -3.87
N LEU A 61 21.91 -9.67 -4.23
CA LEU A 61 20.79 -9.76 -3.27
C LEU A 61 21.05 -10.78 -2.16
N ARG A 62 21.76 -11.89 -2.44
CA ARG A 62 22.21 -12.84 -1.39
C ARG A 62 23.29 -12.22 -0.49
N LYS A 63 24.20 -11.42 -1.05
CA LYS A 63 25.19 -10.69 -0.25
C LYS A 63 24.51 -9.67 0.67
N LEU A 64 23.47 -9.00 0.18
CA LEU A 64 22.67 -8.06 0.96
C LEU A 64 21.93 -8.79 2.10
N ALA A 65 21.36 -9.98 1.82
CA ALA A 65 20.73 -10.81 2.84
C ALA A 65 21.70 -11.26 3.95
N ALA A 66 23.00 -11.38 3.62
CA ALA A 66 24.07 -11.66 4.57
C ALA A 66 24.69 -10.40 5.18
N HIS A 67 24.14 -9.20 4.91
CA HIS A 67 24.66 -7.90 5.36
C HIS A 67 26.12 -7.61 4.93
N HIS A 68 26.57 -8.18 3.81
CA HIS A 68 27.89 -7.88 3.23
C HIS A 68 27.88 -6.62 2.36
N VAL A 69 26.71 -6.24 1.84
CA VAL A 69 26.51 -5.01 1.07
C VAL A 69 25.34 -4.25 1.65
N ASP A 70 25.39 -2.93 1.61
CA ASP A 70 24.32 -2.09 2.13
C ASP A 70 23.30 -1.69 1.06
N PHE A 71 23.65 -1.78 -0.23
CA PHE A 71 22.76 -1.31 -1.29
C PHE A 71 22.85 -2.17 -2.54
N VAL A 72 21.68 -2.56 -3.06
CA VAL A 72 21.54 -3.25 -4.34
C VAL A 72 20.44 -2.61 -5.15
N GLN A 73 20.74 -2.21 -6.38
CA GLN A 73 19.79 -1.62 -7.31
C GLN A 73 19.59 -2.53 -8.53
N SER A 74 18.33 -2.74 -8.90
CA SER A 74 17.93 -3.52 -10.06
C SER A 74 17.07 -2.69 -11.02
N SER A 75 17.21 -2.99 -12.31
CA SER A 75 16.36 -2.47 -13.38
C SER A 75 15.54 -3.58 -14.00
N VAL A 76 14.32 -3.26 -14.41
CA VAL A 76 13.52 -4.10 -15.31
C VAL A 76 13.89 -3.75 -16.75
N ASP A 77 14.48 -4.71 -17.47
CA ASP A 77 14.75 -4.61 -18.89
C ASP A 77 13.48 -4.90 -19.69
N THR A 78 12.93 -3.88 -20.33
CA THR A 78 11.67 -3.97 -21.10
C THR A 78 11.82 -4.65 -22.46
N LEU A 79 13.04 -4.89 -22.93
CA LEU A 79 13.32 -5.54 -24.21
C LEU A 79 13.53 -7.04 -24.01
N ASN A 80 14.35 -7.41 -23.03
CA ASN A 80 14.69 -8.80 -22.74
C ASN A 80 13.77 -9.44 -21.68
N GLU A 81 12.84 -8.67 -21.12
CA GLU A 81 11.88 -9.13 -20.10
C GLU A 81 12.58 -9.79 -18.90
N ALA A 82 13.66 -9.17 -18.42
CA ALA A 82 14.49 -9.68 -17.34
C ALA A 82 14.82 -8.59 -16.31
N ILE A 83 15.10 -8.99 -15.08
CA ILE A 83 15.53 -8.08 -14.00
C ILE A 83 17.05 -8.15 -13.88
N LYS A 84 17.70 -7.01 -14.15
CA LYS A 84 19.16 -6.88 -14.21
C LYS A 84 19.72 -6.11 -13.03
N LEU A 85 20.96 -6.39 -12.68
CA LEU A 85 21.73 -5.62 -11.71
C LEU A 85 22.21 -4.31 -12.35
N GLU A 86 21.97 -3.19 -11.69
CA GLU A 86 22.48 -1.87 -12.13
C GLU A 86 23.64 -1.42 -11.25
N ALA A 87 23.48 -1.50 -9.92
CA ALA A 87 24.51 -1.09 -8.98
C ALA A 87 24.46 -1.94 -7.72
N SER A 88 25.63 -2.16 -7.12
CA SER A 88 25.79 -2.70 -5.77
C SER A 88 26.87 -1.89 -5.06
N LYS A 89 26.67 -1.61 -3.77
CA LYS A 89 27.64 -0.88 -2.94
C LYS A 89 27.75 -1.53 -1.58
N GLU A 90 28.99 -1.75 -1.12
CA GLU A 90 29.28 -2.37 0.17
C GLU A 90 28.80 -1.50 1.33
N LYS A 91 29.09 -0.19 1.27
CA LYS A 91 28.65 0.79 2.24
C LYS A 91 27.97 1.96 1.54
N LEU A 92 26.85 2.40 2.10
CA LEU A 92 26.11 3.53 1.55
C LEU A 92 25.44 4.34 2.67
N THR A 93 25.77 5.62 2.76
CA THR A 93 25.10 6.51 3.70
C THR A 93 23.71 6.93 3.17
N PRO A 94 22.79 7.35 4.06
CA PRO A 94 21.47 7.86 3.65
C PRO A 94 21.54 9.06 2.67
N GLU A 95 22.57 9.90 2.79
CA GLU A 95 22.80 11.02 1.88
C GLU A 95 23.25 10.56 0.49
N GLU A 96 24.12 9.54 0.44
CA GLU A 96 24.57 8.93 -0.81
C GLU A 96 23.48 8.07 -1.47
N LEU A 97 22.53 7.54 -0.69
CA LEU A 97 21.36 6.84 -1.21
C LEU A 97 20.55 7.74 -2.14
N ARG A 98 20.32 8.99 -1.74
CA ARG A 98 19.65 9.98 -2.58
C ARG A 98 20.38 10.19 -3.90
N ALA A 99 21.72 10.19 -3.90
CA ALA A 99 22.51 10.32 -5.11
C ALA A 99 22.47 9.05 -5.98
N ALA A 100 22.30 7.86 -5.38
CA ALA A 100 22.25 6.58 -6.07
C ALA A 100 20.92 6.33 -6.82
N ILE A 101 19.85 7.04 -6.48
CA ILE A 101 18.56 6.90 -7.18
C ILE A 101 18.51 7.82 -8.42
N PRO A 102 18.30 7.24 -9.62
CA PRO A 102 18.16 8.02 -10.85
C PRO A 102 16.96 8.96 -10.82
N ARG A 103 17.09 10.11 -11.49
CA ARG A 103 16.00 11.08 -11.62
C ARG A 103 15.01 10.73 -12.74
N ASP A 104 15.47 10.05 -13.79
CA ASP A 104 14.69 9.94 -15.04
C ASP A 104 14.23 8.51 -15.34
N LYS A 105 14.75 7.51 -14.61
CA LYS A 105 14.45 6.10 -14.83
C LYS A 105 13.95 5.43 -13.55
N PRO A 106 12.98 4.52 -13.67
CA PRO A 106 12.49 3.77 -12.52
C PRO A 106 13.49 2.69 -12.12
N ARG A 107 13.51 2.37 -10.83
CA ARG A 107 14.43 1.38 -10.24
C ARG A 107 13.77 0.67 -9.07
N TYR A 108 14.24 -0.55 -8.83
CA TYR A 108 14.11 -1.22 -7.55
C TYR A 108 15.41 -1.08 -6.80
N SER A 109 15.34 -0.70 -5.53
CA SER A 109 16.50 -0.61 -4.68
C SER A 109 16.20 -1.32 -3.37
N PHE A 110 17.13 -2.15 -2.92
CA PHE A 110 17.15 -2.59 -1.54
C PHE A 110 18.27 -1.87 -0.81
N TYR A 111 17.97 -1.39 0.39
CA TYR A 111 18.90 -0.64 1.21
C TYR A 111 18.89 -1.18 2.65
N ASN A 112 20.06 -1.51 3.18
CA ASN A 112 20.28 -1.87 4.58
C ASN A 112 20.40 -0.59 5.41
N PHE A 113 19.32 -0.19 6.06
CA PHE A 113 19.27 1.02 6.86
C PHE A 113 19.72 0.73 8.29
N ALA A 114 21.01 0.95 8.55
CA ALA A 114 21.56 0.96 9.91
C ALA A 114 21.23 2.29 10.61
N HIS A 115 20.55 2.22 11.76
CA HIS A 115 20.10 3.40 12.49
C HIS A 115 19.93 3.12 13.98
N ASP A 116 20.07 4.16 14.80
CA ASP A 116 19.81 4.10 16.23
C ASP A 116 18.41 4.64 16.54
N PHE A 117 17.64 3.89 17.33
CA PHE A 117 16.32 4.30 17.80
C PHE A 117 16.14 3.89 19.26
N ASN A 118 15.69 4.80 20.12
CA ASN A 118 15.50 4.56 21.56
C ASN A 118 16.73 3.93 22.26
N ASN A 119 17.95 4.41 21.93
CA ASN A 119 19.23 3.90 22.44
C ASN A 119 19.53 2.43 22.08
N GLN A 120 18.92 1.90 21.03
CA GLN A 120 19.22 0.59 20.45
C GLN A 120 19.59 0.74 18.97
N HIS A 121 20.60 -0.01 18.54
CA HIS A 121 21.03 -0.03 17.15
C HIS A 121 20.23 -1.09 16.37
N TYR A 122 19.63 -0.68 15.26
CA TYR A 122 18.86 -1.52 14.35
C TYR A 122 19.49 -1.56 12.96
N GLN A 123 19.26 -2.67 12.25
CA GLN A 123 19.49 -2.78 10.82
C GLN A 123 18.20 -3.26 10.18
N SER A 124 17.64 -2.45 9.29
CA SER A 124 16.37 -2.77 8.63
C SER A 124 16.52 -2.70 7.12
N ILE A 125 16.06 -3.72 6.42
CA ILE A 125 16.12 -3.80 4.98
C ILE A 125 14.89 -3.11 4.39
N ILE A 126 15.12 -2.00 3.72
CA ILE A 126 14.08 -1.21 3.07
C ILE A 126 14.10 -1.51 1.57
N PHE A 127 12.97 -1.97 1.05
CA PHE A 127 12.73 -2.03 -0.38
C PHE A 127 12.15 -0.70 -0.86
N ILE A 128 12.81 -0.07 -1.81
CA ILE A 128 12.45 1.20 -2.40
C ILE A 128 12.08 0.97 -3.86
N TYR A 129 10.84 1.28 -4.20
CA TYR A 129 10.37 1.39 -5.57
C TYR A 129 10.36 2.85 -5.97
N SER A 130 11.38 3.27 -6.73
CA SER A 130 11.48 4.65 -7.22
C SER A 130 10.89 4.74 -8.63
N MET A 131 9.88 5.60 -8.80
CA MET A 131 9.17 5.81 -10.06
C MET A 131 9.07 7.31 -10.38
N PRO A 132 10.05 7.89 -11.09
CA PRO A 132 10.03 9.31 -11.44
C PRO A 132 8.75 9.77 -12.13
N SER A 133 8.23 10.94 -11.76
CA SER A 133 7.02 11.52 -12.37
C SER A 133 7.21 11.83 -13.86
N SER A 134 8.43 12.13 -14.30
CA SER A 134 8.82 12.39 -15.69
C SER A 134 9.88 11.40 -16.17
N GLY A 135 10.04 11.24 -17.48
CA GLY A 135 11.12 10.45 -18.08
C GLY A 135 10.82 8.96 -18.29
N CYS A 136 9.83 8.39 -17.61
CA CYS A 136 9.44 6.98 -17.80
C CYS A 136 8.25 6.85 -18.76
N THR A 137 8.37 5.92 -19.71
CA THR A 137 7.29 5.55 -20.62
C THR A 137 6.15 4.81 -19.89
N ILE A 138 4.95 4.81 -20.46
CA ILE A 138 3.82 4.05 -19.90
C ILE A 138 4.17 2.56 -19.79
N LYS A 139 4.87 2.00 -20.80
CA LYS A 139 5.32 0.61 -20.80
C LYS A 139 6.22 0.31 -19.59
N GLU A 140 7.21 1.16 -19.32
CA GLU A 140 8.09 0.99 -18.15
C GLU A 140 7.29 1.09 -16.84
N ARG A 141 6.43 2.11 -16.70
CA ARG A 141 5.59 2.28 -15.49
C ARG A 141 4.74 1.04 -15.21
N MET A 142 4.13 0.49 -16.24
CA MET A 142 3.29 -0.70 -16.12
C MET A 142 4.12 -1.95 -15.78
N LEU A 143 5.28 -2.14 -16.43
CA LEU A 143 6.14 -3.29 -16.16
C LEU A 143 6.73 -3.27 -14.76
N TYR A 144 7.26 -2.14 -14.29
CA TYR A 144 7.74 -2.03 -12.91
C TYR A 144 6.60 -2.23 -11.91
N SER A 145 5.40 -1.67 -12.13
CA SER A 145 4.30 -1.90 -11.19
C SER A 145 3.85 -3.36 -11.16
N SER A 146 3.82 -4.02 -12.33
CA SER A 146 3.35 -5.41 -12.48
C SER A 146 4.37 -6.45 -12.01
N CYS A 147 5.67 -6.18 -12.16
CA CYS A 147 6.73 -7.11 -11.77
C CYS A 147 7.09 -7.04 -10.29
N LYS A 148 6.69 -5.98 -9.56
CA LYS A 148 7.09 -5.74 -8.16
C LYS A 148 6.78 -6.92 -7.24
N GLN A 149 5.54 -7.41 -7.25
CA GLN A 149 5.12 -8.48 -6.34
C GLN A 149 5.78 -9.82 -6.68
N PRO A 150 5.77 -10.32 -7.94
CA PRO A 150 6.51 -11.52 -8.32
C PRO A 150 8.00 -11.41 -8.01
N PHE A 151 8.63 -10.26 -8.30
CA PHE A 151 10.04 -10.03 -7.97
C PHE A 151 10.31 -10.23 -6.47
N LEU A 152 9.55 -9.57 -5.59
CA LEU A 152 9.72 -9.73 -4.14
C LEU A 152 9.50 -11.16 -3.66
N GLN A 153 8.58 -11.91 -4.30
CA GLN A 153 8.35 -13.32 -3.99
C GLN A 153 9.55 -14.18 -4.41
N THR A 154 10.08 -13.98 -5.61
CA THR A 154 11.28 -14.68 -6.10
C THR A 154 12.49 -14.36 -5.23
N VAL A 155 12.71 -13.11 -4.85
CA VAL A 155 13.79 -12.69 -3.96
C VAL A 155 13.69 -13.37 -2.59
N LEU A 156 12.49 -13.44 -2.01
CA LEU A 156 12.26 -14.18 -0.78
C LEU A 156 12.57 -15.68 -0.92
N GLN A 157 12.16 -16.30 -2.02
CA GLN A 157 12.34 -17.74 -2.23
C GLN A 157 13.79 -18.11 -2.52
N ASN A 158 14.45 -17.39 -3.44
CA ASN A 158 15.77 -17.71 -3.99
C ASN A 158 16.93 -17.11 -3.21
N CYS A 159 16.72 -15.93 -2.61
CA CYS A 159 17.77 -15.19 -1.88
C CYS A 159 17.54 -15.15 -0.37
N LYS A 160 16.39 -15.64 0.12
CA LYS A 160 15.98 -15.57 1.54
C LYS A 160 15.96 -14.15 2.10
N LEU A 161 15.72 -13.17 1.22
CA LEU A 161 15.70 -11.75 1.56
C LEU A 161 14.25 -11.28 1.66
N GLN A 162 13.84 -10.85 2.85
CA GLN A 162 12.54 -10.21 3.09
C GLN A 162 12.76 -8.75 3.49
N PRO A 163 12.20 -7.76 2.77
CA PRO A 163 12.28 -6.38 3.20
C PRO A 163 11.36 -6.15 4.40
N ASP A 164 11.86 -5.47 5.43
CA ASP A 164 11.12 -5.05 6.62
C ASP A 164 10.08 -3.99 6.28
N LYS A 165 10.45 -3.08 5.36
CA LYS A 165 9.58 -2.01 4.86
C LYS A 165 9.64 -1.91 3.35
N LYS A 166 8.50 -1.56 2.76
CA LYS A 166 8.35 -1.31 1.32
C LYS A 166 7.92 0.14 1.17
N VAL A 167 8.74 0.93 0.49
CA VAL A 167 8.53 2.36 0.28
C VAL A 167 8.43 2.62 -1.21
N GLU A 168 7.47 3.43 -1.61
CA GLU A 168 7.31 3.88 -3.00
C GLU A 168 7.54 5.38 -3.03
N ILE A 169 8.41 5.83 -3.93
CA ILE A 169 8.76 7.25 -4.07
C ILE A 169 8.66 7.67 -5.53
N ASP A 170 8.25 8.91 -5.73
CA ASP A 170 8.21 9.56 -7.04
C ASP A 170 9.41 10.48 -7.29
N SER A 171 10.09 10.92 -6.23
CA SER A 171 11.31 11.69 -6.29
C SER A 171 12.31 11.26 -5.22
N LYS A 172 13.60 11.28 -5.59
CA LYS A 172 14.72 11.05 -4.68
C LYS A 172 14.84 12.14 -3.60
N GLU A 173 14.20 13.29 -3.80
CA GLU A 173 14.18 14.43 -2.86
C GLU A 173 13.56 14.05 -1.52
N VAL A 174 12.64 13.08 -1.53
CA VAL A 174 11.89 12.60 -0.36
C VAL A 174 12.78 11.72 0.54
N LEU A 175 13.86 11.16 -0.02
CA LEU A 175 14.77 10.31 0.74
C LEU A 175 15.70 11.14 1.61
N SER A 176 15.31 11.25 2.88
CA SER A 176 16.12 11.76 3.97
C SER A 176 16.20 10.72 5.09
N TYR A 177 17.18 10.88 5.98
CA TYR A 177 17.31 10.01 7.15
C TYR A 177 16.03 9.95 7.98
N ASP A 178 15.44 11.12 8.27
CA ASP A 178 14.24 11.24 9.11
C ASP A 178 13.04 10.53 8.48
N VAL A 179 12.85 10.66 7.16
CA VAL A 179 11.75 9.98 6.45
C VAL A 179 11.93 8.46 6.47
N LEU A 180 13.16 7.96 6.30
CA LEU A 180 13.43 6.52 6.40
C LEU A 180 13.19 6.03 7.84
N LEU A 181 13.58 6.81 8.84
CA LEU A 181 13.34 6.51 10.24
C LEU A 181 11.84 6.43 10.54
N ASP A 182 11.04 7.39 10.09
CA ASP A 182 9.58 7.40 10.26
C ASP A 182 8.89 6.22 9.58
N HIS A 183 9.40 5.76 8.43
CA HIS A 183 8.87 4.57 7.75
C HIS A 183 9.15 3.27 8.55
N VAL A 184 10.32 3.17 9.17
CA VAL A 184 10.69 2.01 9.99
C VAL A 184 9.97 2.06 11.34
N HIS A 185 10.00 3.21 12.01
CA HIS A 185 9.43 3.48 13.33
C HIS A 185 8.35 4.57 13.25
N PRO A 186 7.13 4.22 12.82
CA PRO A 186 6.07 5.20 12.66
C PRO A 186 5.74 5.87 14.00
N PRO A 187 5.58 7.21 14.03
CA PRO A 187 5.23 7.91 15.24
C PRO A 187 3.87 7.43 15.75
N SER A 188 3.72 7.36 17.07
CA SER A 188 2.44 7.03 17.69
C SER A 188 1.38 8.02 17.23
N GLN A 189 0.20 7.52 16.80
CA GLN A 189 -0.91 8.37 16.38
C GLN A 189 -1.22 9.41 17.47
N ILE A 190 -0.94 10.67 17.15
CA ILE A 190 -1.37 11.79 17.97
C ILE A 190 -2.89 11.79 17.89
N ARG A 191 -3.56 11.58 19.02
CA ARG A 191 -5.01 11.71 19.06
C ARG A 191 -5.34 13.17 18.75
N ASP A 192 -6.20 13.39 17.76
CA ASP A 192 -6.75 14.72 17.53
C ASP A 192 -7.50 15.14 18.80
N GLU A 193 -6.89 16.05 19.55
CA GLU A 193 -7.53 16.77 20.65
C GLU A 193 -8.64 17.60 20.00
N GLY A 194 -9.83 17.00 19.90
CA GLY A 194 -10.97 17.62 19.23
C GLY A 194 -11.23 19.02 19.78
N PHE A 195 -11.63 19.95 18.90
CA PHE A 195 -11.90 21.32 19.30
C PHE A 195 -12.90 21.37 20.45
N ALA A 196 -12.55 22.11 21.51
CA ALA A 196 -13.41 22.25 22.68
C ALA A 196 -14.77 22.82 22.26
N LYS A 197 -15.87 22.18 22.69
CA LYS A 197 -17.20 22.71 22.44
C LYS A 197 -17.34 24.10 23.09
N PRO A 198 -18.03 25.05 22.44
CA PRO A 198 -18.23 26.38 23.01
C PRO A 198 -18.94 26.28 24.37
N PRO A 199 -18.74 27.26 25.27
CA PRO A 199 -19.40 27.27 26.57
C PRO A 199 -20.91 27.24 26.40
N GLY A 200 -21.57 26.35 27.15
CA GLY A 200 -23.03 26.24 27.12
C GLY A 200 -23.73 27.45 27.77
N PRO A 201 -25.05 27.60 27.61
CA PRO A 201 -25.83 28.68 28.23
C PRO A 201 -25.69 28.69 29.77
N SER A 202 -25.53 29.89 30.35
CA SER A 202 -25.23 30.10 31.78
C SER A 202 -26.30 29.58 32.75
N GLN A 203 -27.56 29.44 32.34
CA GLN A 203 -28.67 29.05 33.22
C GLN A 203 -29.17 27.62 33.01
N ARG A 204 -28.30 26.70 32.60
CA ARG A 204 -28.70 25.29 32.39
C ARG A 204 -28.59 24.50 33.70
N GLY A 205 -29.69 23.88 34.13
CA GLY A 205 -29.66 22.89 35.22
C GLY A 205 -28.87 21.63 34.86
N ALA A 206 -28.62 20.76 35.84
CA ALA A 206 -27.83 19.53 35.65
C ALA A 206 -28.34 18.67 34.47
N ARG A 207 -27.40 18.10 33.69
CA ARG A 207 -27.71 17.23 32.55
C ARG A 207 -28.54 16.03 33.02
N ARG A 208 -29.79 15.95 32.59
CA ARG A 208 -30.67 14.81 32.87
C ARG A 208 -30.45 13.72 31.82
N VAL A 209 -30.34 12.47 32.24
CA VAL A 209 -30.35 11.32 31.34
C VAL A 209 -31.77 11.17 30.80
N THR A 210 -32.00 11.54 29.55
CA THR A 210 -33.27 11.25 28.87
C THR A 210 -33.17 9.86 28.24
N LYS A 211 -34.21 9.04 28.41
CA LYS A 211 -34.32 7.76 27.72
C LYS A 211 -34.16 8.03 26.22
N ALA A 212 -33.20 7.36 25.58
CA ALA A 212 -33.08 7.42 24.13
C ALA A 212 -34.42 6.96 23.54
N VAL A 213 -35.01 7.79 22.68
CA VAL A 213 -36.14 7.34 21.85
C VAL A 213 -35.52 6.33 20.89
N VAL A 214 -35.87 5.06 21.09
CA VAL A 214 -35.59 3.98 20.14
C VAL A 214 -36.47 4.21 18.91
#